data_AF-A0A060BXE9-F1
#
_entry.id   AF-A0A060BXE9-F1
#
_cell.length_a   1.000
_cell.length_b   1.000
_cell.length_c   1.000
_cell.angle_alpha   90.00
_cell.angle_beta   90.00
_cell.angle_gamma   90.00
#
_symmetry.space_group_name_H-M   'P 1'
#
loop_
_entity.id
_entity.type
_entity.pdbx_description
1 polymer ?
#
loop_
_entity_poly.entity_id
_entity_poly.type
_entity_poly.pdbx_seq_one_letter_code
_entity_poly.pdbx_strand_id
1 'polypeptide(L)'
;MSFPDPSDTLVYTKDLVIPPYAKGFDAIVVFEGVDMYAEVYVDDILVTTHEGGYVPFEADLTPFVKDKDSFELKVVVRDPQENSVISTGKQGLKRG
;
A
#
# COMPACT_ATOMS: atom_id res chain seq x y z
N MET A 1 6.37 -12.51 -18.68
CA MET A 1 5.41 -11.68 -17.93
C MET A 1 4.57 -12.64 -17.12
N SER A 2 4.96 -12.85 -15.86
CA SER A 2 4.20 -13.65 -14.91
C SER A 2 3.07 -12.77 -14.37
N PHE A 3 1.85 -13.28 -14.32
CA PHE A 3 0.78 -12.60 -13.58
C PHE A 3 1.08 -12.74 -12.09
N PRO A 4 0.85 -11.71 -11.26
CA PRO A 4 1.04 -11.83 -9.82
C PRO A 4 0.11 -12.92 -9.28
N ASP A 5 0.66 -13.83 -8.48
CA ASP A 5 -0.15 -14.81 -7.77
C ASP A 5 -1.07 -14.05 -6.80
N PRO A 6 -2.36 -14.42 -6.67
CA PRO A 6 -3.28 -13.76 -5.73
C PRO A 6 -2.80 -13.81 -4.27
N SER A 7 -1.86 -14.70 -3.96
CA SER A 7 -1.21 -14.81 -2.64
C SER A 7 -0.24 -13.65 -2.34
N ASP A 8 0.23 -12.93 -3.37
CA ASP A 8 1.29 -11.91 -3.26
C ASP A 8 0.73 -10.48 -3.27
N THR A 9 -0.60 -10.34 -3.36
CA THR A 9 -1.28 -9.05 -3.33
C THR A 9 -2.23 -8.97 -2.15
N LEU A 10 -2.00 -8.01 -1.27
CA LEU A 10 -2.90 -7.68 -0.17
C LEU A 10 -3.62 -6.38 -0.49
N VAL A 11 -4.93 -6.34 -0.21
CA VAL A 11 -5.75 -5.15 -0.43
C VAL A 11 -6.40 -4.77 0.88
N TYR A 12 -6.12 -3.55 1.33
CA TYR A 12 -6.76 -2.92 2.48
C TYR A 12 -7.71 -1.83 1.99
N THR A 13 -8.97 -1.88 2.42
CA THR A 13 -9.96 -0.84 2.12
C THR A 13 -10.55 -0.29 3.41
N LYS A 14 -10.82 1.02 3.41
CA LYS A 14 -11.47 1.69 4.53
C LYS A 14 -12.23 2.92 4.06
N ASP A 15 -13.50 3.00 4.42
CA ASP A 15 -14.28 4.22 4.27
C ASP A 15 -13.90 5.22 5.36
N LEU A 16 -13.57 6.44 4.93
CA LEU A 16 -13.21 7.56 5.80
C LEU A 16 -14.23 8.68 5.64
N VAL A 17 -14.63 9.27 6.77
CA VAL A 17 -15.53 10.42 6.83
C VAL A 17 -14.71 11.67 7.15
N ILE A 18 -14.89 12.73 6.36
CA ILE A 18 -14.27 14.03 6.61
C ILE A 18 -15.17 14.78 7.60
N PRO A 19 -14.70 15.02 8.83
CA PRO A 19 -15.51 15.74 9.79
C PRO A 19 -15.69 17.19 9.31
N PRO A 20 -16.86 17.84 9.57
CA PRO A 20 -17.14 19.18 9.04
C PRO A 20 -16.09 20.24 9.38
N TYR A 21 -15.42 20.11 10.53
CA TYR A 21 -14.37 21.03 10.96
C TYR A 21 -13.05 20.87 10.18
N ALA A 22 -12.83 19.76 9.49
CA ALA A 22 -11.64 19.49 8.69
C ALA A 22 -11.83 19.84 7.20
N LYS A 23 -13.04 20.26 6.80
CA LYS A 23 -13.28 20.70 5.42
C LYS A 23 -12.41 21.92 5.09
N GLY A 24 -11.74 21.86 3.94
CA GLY A 24 -10.86 22.92 3.45
C GLY A 24 -9.43 22.90 4.02
N PHE A 25 -9.08 21.95 4.88
CA PHE A 25 -7.70 21.67 5.29
C PHE A 25 -7.06 20.61 4.40
N ASP A 26 -5.72 20.54 4.45
CA ASP A 26 -4.95 19.51 3.77
C ASP A 26 -5.19 18.13 4.42
N ALA A 27 -5.36 17.12 3.58
CA ALA A 27 -5.57 15.74 3.99
C ALA A 27 -4.36 14.91 3.59
N ILE A 28 -3.52 14.57 4.57
CA ILE A 28 -2.32 13.77 4.35
C ILE A 28 -2.46 12.45 5.11
N VAL A 29 -2.15 11.35 4.44
CA VAL A 29 -2.00 10.03 5.09
C VAL A 29 -0.52 9.68 5.15
N VAL A 30 -0.07 9.28 6.34
CA VAL A 30 1.31 8.86 6.60
C VAL A 30 1.33 7.35 6.82
N PHE A 31 2.17 6.67 6.07
CA PHE A 31 2.45 5.24 6.23
C PHE A 31 3.84 5.10 6.86
N GLU A 32 3.92 4.41 8.00
CA GLU A 32 5.20 4.21 8.71
C GLU A 32 6.14 3.24 7.98
N GLY A 33 5.60 2.43 7.07
CA GLY A 33 6.35 1.54 6.21
C GLY A 33 5.43 0.56 5.49
N VAL A 34 5.92 0.02 4.39
CA VAL A 34 5.29 -1.06 3.63
C VAL A 34 6.35 -2.07 3.21
N ASP A 35 5.93 -3.29 2.92
CA ASP A 35 6.78 -4.36 2.39
C ASP A 35 6.09 -4.93 1.14
N MET A 36 6.56 -4.76 -0.10
CA MET A 36 7.71 -3.99 -0.61
C MET A 36 7.26 -2.85 -1.55
N TYR A 37 6.10 -3.01 -2.18
CA TYR A 37 5.48 -2.06 -3.10
C TYR A 37 4.05 -1.74 -2.65
N ALA A 38 3.66 -0.47 -2.68
CA ALA A 38 2.33 -0.01 -2.33
C ALA A 38 1.73 0.91 -3.40
N GLU A 39 0.45 0.74 -3.65
CA GLU A 39 -0.39 1.67 -4.43
C GLU A 39 -1.50 2.18 -3.52
N VAL A 40 -1.64 3.51 -3.43
CA VAL A 40 -2.67 4.16 -2.60
C VAL A 40 -3.70 4.80 -3.53
N TYR A 41 -4.97 4.50 -3.28
CA TYR A 41 -6.11 4.96 -4.07
C TYR A 41 -7.12 5.70 -3.18
N VAL A 42 -7.76 6.72 -3.76
CA VAL A 42 -8.93 7.40 -3.21
C VAL A 42 -10.07 7.27 -4.21
N ASP A 43 -11.17 6.63 -3.83
CA ASP A 43 -12.32 6.34 -4.71
C ASP A 43 -11.88 5.79 -6.09
N ASP A 44 -11.06 4.74 -6.06
CA ASP A 44 -10.45 4.09 -7.23
C ASP A 44 -9.47 4.93 -8.06
N ILE A 45 -9.16 6.17 -7.65
CA ILE A 45 -8.15 7.01 -8.30
C ILE A 45 -6.80 6.79 -7.64
N LEU A 46 -5.79 6.39 -8.43
CA LEU A 46 -4.42 6.22 -7.94
C LEU A 46 -3.84 7.58 -7.51
N VAL A 47 -3.49 7.68 -6.23
CA VAL A 47 -2.92 8.90 -5.62
C VAL A 47 -1.40 8.85 -5.64
N THR A 48 -0.81 7.74 -5.19
CA THR A 48 0.64 7.57 -5.13
C THR A 48 1.03 6.10 -5.17
N THR A 49 2.30 5.86 -5.52
CA THR A 49 2.95 4.56 -5.44
C THR A 49 4.22 4.68 -4.63
N HIS A 50 4.50 3.70 -3.78
CA HIS A 50 5.73 3.62 -3.01
C HIS A 50 6.44 2.30 -3.29
N GLU A 51 7.76 2.37 -3.46
CA GLU A 51 8.64 1.21 -3.56
C GLU A 51 9.75 1.38 -2.51
N GLY A 52 9.84 0.42 -1.60
CA GLY A 52 10.82 0.46 -0.52
C GLY A 52 10.40 -0.38 0.67
N GLY A 53 11.28 -1.28 1.11
CA GLY A 53 11.09 -2.02 2.34
C GLY A 53 11.27 -1.11 3.55
N TYR A 54 10.22 -0.91 4.34
CA TYR A 54 10.25 -0.23 5.64
C TYR A 54 10.67 1.26 5.61
N VAL A 55 10.44 1.97 4.50
CA VAL A 55 10.62 3.43 4.43
C VAL A 55 9.27 4.13 4.62
N PRO A 56 9.15 5.09 5.55
CA PRO A 56 7.93 5.88 5.69
C PRO A 56 7.64 6.69 4.43
N PHE A 57 6.36 6.82 4.07
CA PHE A 57 5.94 7.68 2.97
C PHE A 57 4.60 8.35 3.25
N GLU A 58 4.38 9.46 2.56
CA GLU A 58 3.18 10.27 2.70
C GLU A 58 2.40 10.30 1.38
N ALA A 59 1.08 10.39 1.49
CA ALA A 59 0.16 10.57 0.37
C ALA A 59 -0.70 11.81 0.61
N ASP A 60 -0.59 12.80 -0.27
CA ASP A 60 -1.47 13.98 -0.26
C ASP A 60 -2.80 13.64 -0.95
N LEU A 61 -3.85 13.53 -0.14
CA LEU A 61 -5.20 13.21 -0.59
C LEU A 61 -6.02 14.48 -0.90
N THR A 62 -5.52 15.66 -0.52
CA THR A 62 -6.22 16.95 -0.61
C THR A 62 -6.91 17.19 -1.95
N PRO A 63 -6.25 17.02 -3.11
CA PRO A 63 -6.91 17.28 -4.41
C PRO A 63 -8.05 16.31 -4.72
N PHE A 64 -8.14 15.16 -4.04
CA PHE A 64 -9.14 14.13 -4.29
C PHE A 64 -10.33 14.19 -3.32
N VAL A 65 -10.18 14.84 -2.17
CA VAL A 65 -11.15 14.79 -1.06
C VAL A 65 -11.71 16.15 -0.64
N LYS A 66 -11.17 17.27 -1.16
CA LYS A 66 -11.51 18.64 -0.73
C LYS A 66 -13.01 18.94 -0.65
N ASP A 67 -13.77 18.45 -1.63
CA ASP A 67 -15.21 18.72 -1.77
C ASP A 67 -16.09 17.53 -1.36
N LYS A 68 -15.52 16.53 -0.68
CA LYS A 68 -16.22 15.31 -0.27
C LYS A 68 -16.58 15.32 1.21
N ASP A 69 -17.62 14.57 1.57
CA ASP A 69 -17.97 14.27 2.96
C ASP A 69 -17.33 12.95 3.44
N SER A 70 -17.05 12.05 2.50
CA SER A 70 -16.44 10.74 2.74
C SER A 70 -15.79 10.22 1.46
N PHE A 71 -14.86 9.28 1.61
CA PHE A 71 -14.18 8.61 0.51
C PHE A 71 -13.69 7.21 0.93
N GLU A 72 -13.50 6.32 -0.04
CA GLU A 72 -12.83 5.03 0.15
C GLU A 72 -11.32 5.23 0.01
N LEU A 73 -10.56 4.90 1.06
CA LEU A 73 -9.11 4.72 0.98
C LEU A 73 -8.81 3.25 0.69
N LYS A 74 -8.08 3.00 -0.38
CA LYS A 74 -7.65 1.65 -0.78
C LYS A 74 -6.15 1.60 -0.91
N VAL A 75 -5.54 0.62 -0.27
CA VAL A 75 -4.09 0.40 -0.30
C VAL A 75 -3.84 -1.01 -0.80
N VAL A 76 -3.22 -1.10 -1.96
CA VAL A 76 -2.79 -2.37 -2.56
C VAL A 76 -1.32 -2.54 -2.25
N VAL A 77 -0.97 -3.62 -1.58
CA VAL A 77 0.41 -3.98 -1.25
C VAL A 77 0.79 -5.19 -2.08
N ARG A 78 1.93 -5.12 -2.75
CA ARG A 78 2.49 -6.22 -3.53
C ARG A 78 3.89 -6.54 -3.02
N ASP A 79 4.16 -7.83 -2.91
CA ASP A 79 5.52 -8.34 -2.82
C ASP A 79 5.99 -8.68 -4.24
N PRO A 80 6.85 -7.86 -4.88
CA PRO A 80 7.52 -8.29 -6.08
C PRO A 80 8.51 -9.38 -5.65
N GLN A 81 8.05 -10.63 -5.67
CA GLN A 81 8.96 -11.78 -5.68
C GLN A 81 9.87 -11.61 -6.89
N GLU A 82 11.00 -10.93 -6.70
CA GLU A 82 12.10 -11.01 -7.63
C GLU A 82 12.44 -12.49 -7.68
N ASN A 83 12.43 -13.02 -8.90
CA ASN A 83 12.69 -14.40 -9.26
C ASN A 83 14.17 -14.78 -8.95
N SER A 84 14.63 -14.50 -7.73
CA SER A 84 15.89 -14.90 -7.16
C SER A 84 15.81 -16.39 -6.90
N VAL A 85 16.19 -17.14 -7.93
CA VAL A 85 16.72 -18.50 -7.89
C VAL A 85 16.98 -18.95 -6.45
N ILE A 86 16.04 -19.75 -5.94
CA ILE A 86 16.14 -20.62 -4.76
C ILE A 86 17.49 -20.47 -4.05
N SER A 87 17.61 -19.50 -3.14
CA SER A 87 18.67 -19.59 -2.14
C SER A 87 18.19 -20.62 -1.12
N THR A 88 18.40 -21.90 -1.43
CA THR A 88 18.37 -22.94 -0.39
C THR A 88 19.39 -22.51 0.65
N GLY A 89 18.91 -21.94 1.75
CA GLY A 89 19.70 -21.84 2.97
C GLY A 89 20.26 -23.22 3.29
N LYS A 90 21.55 -23.29 3.64
CA LYS A 90 22.20 -24.51 4.13
C LYS A 90 21.61 -24.88 5.50
N GLN A 91 20.41 -25.43 5.52
CA GLN A 91 19.94 -26.28 6.61
C GLN A 91 19.52 -27.61 6.01
N GLY A 92 20.52 -28.40 5.63
CA GLY A 92 20.32 -29.82 5.41
C GLY A 92 20.00 -30.46 6.76
N LEU A 93 18.74 -30.81 6.98
CA LEU A 93 18.32 -31.65 8.10
C LEU A 93 18.90 -33.06 7.87
N LYS A 94 20.11 -33.33 8.36
CA LYS A 94 20.55 -34.72 8.60
C LYS A 94 20.06 -35.11 9.99
N ARG A 95 19.01 -35.94 10.03
CA ARG A 95 18.66 -36.70 11.24
C ARG A 95 19.65 -37.86 11.33
N GLY A 96 20.42 -37.89 12.41
CA GLY A 96 21.10 -39.10 12.86
C GLY A 96 20.12 -40.02 13.58
#